data_AF-A0A533UK66-F1
#
_entry.id   AF-A0A533UK66-F1
#
_cell.length_a   1.000
_cell.length_b   1.000
_cell.length_c   1.000
_cell.angle_alpha   90.00
_cell.angle_beta   90.00
_cell.angle_gamma   90.00
#
_symmetry.space_group_name_H-M   'P 1'
#
loop_
_entity.id
_entity.type
_entity.pdbx_description
1 polymer ?
#
loop_
_entity_poly.entity_id
_entity_poly.type
_entity_poly.pdbx_seq_one_letter_code
_entity_poly.pdbx_strand_id
1 'polypeptide(L)' 'KASEVTGIAGKKTAPDGINVINPAFDMTPPELITGIITEAGVITQPFEESIKKLFKSRL' A
#
# COMPACT_ATOMS: atom_id res chain seq x y z
N LYS A 1 -12.52 10.44 0.99
CA LYS A 1 -13.58 11.45 0.72
C LYS A 1 -12.99 12.62 -0.08
N ALA A 2 -13.77 13.33 -0.92
CA ALA A 2 -13.25 14.50 -1.65
C ALA A 2 -12.65 15.58 -0.72
N SER A 3 -13.25 15.73 0.48
CA SER A 3 -12.80 16.65 1.52
C SER A 3 -11.38 16.43 2.05
N GLU A 4 -10.82 15.23 1.91
CA GLU A 4 -9.43 14.94 2.33
C GLU A 4 -8.41 15.54 1.36
N VAL A 5 -8.82 15.77 0.10
CA VAL A 5 -7.99 16.42 -0.93
C VAL A 5 -8.25 17.92 -0.96
N THR A 6 -9.51 18.34 -0.76
CA THR A 6 -9.90 19.76 -0.83
C THR A 6 -9.77 20.52 0.50
N GLY A 7 -9.36 19.86 1.58
CA GLY A 7 -9.16 20.49 2.88
C GLY A 7 -8.47 19.61 3.92
N ILE A 8 -8.08 20.23 5.02
CA ILE A 8 -7.46 19.57 6.19
C ILE A 8 -7.92 20.25 7.48
N ALA A 9 -8.21 19.46 8.52
CA ALA A 9 -8.65 19.96 9.83
C ALA A 9 -9.83 20.96 9.77
N GLY A 10 -10.79 20.71 8.85
CA GLY A 10 -11.95 21.58 8.63
C GLY A 10 -11.66 22.89 7.88
N LYS A 11 -10.39 23.14 7.48
CA LYS A 11 -10.00 24.29 6.65
C LYS A 11 -9.87 23.89 5.19
N LYS A 12 -10.40 24.70 4.29
CA LYS A 12 -10.34 24.45 2.83
C LYS A 12 -8.97 24.83 2.28
N THR A 13 -8.46 24.00 1.38
CA THR A 13 -7.19 24.20 0.66
C THR A 13 -7.37 24.22 -0.86
N ALA A 14 -8.57 23.90 -1.37
CA ALA A 14 -8.92 23.94 -2.78
C ALA A 14 -10.21 24.77 -3.04
N PRO A 15 -10.39 25.29 -4.27
CA PRO A 15 -11.59 26.02 -4.68
C PRO A 15 -12.88 25.21 -4.56
N ASP A 16 -14.00 25.93 -4.50
CA ASP A 16 -15.33 25.33 -4.57
C ASP A 16 -15.59 24.65 -5.92
N GLY A 17 -16.27 23.50 -5.88
CA GLY A 17 -16.72 22.77 -7.06
C GLY A 17 -15.62 22.07 -7.87
N ILE A 18 -14.38 22.03 -7.38
CA ILE A 18 -13.30 21.34 -8.09
C ILE A 18 -13.46 19.81 -8.02
N ASN A 19 -13.22 19.14 -9.15
CA ASN A 19 -13.20 17.68 -9.20
C ASN A 19 -11.90 17.14 -8.61
N VAL A 20 -11.97 16.03 -7.88
CA VAL A 20 -10.80 15.36 -7.29
C VAL A 20 -10.85 13.85 -7.46
N ILE A 21 -9.68 13.24 -7.49
CA ILE A 21 -9.48 11.79 -7.46
C ILE A 21 -8.76 11.49 -6.13
N ASN A 22 -9.29 10.55 -5.34
CA ASN A 22 -8.74 10.23 -4.02
C ASN A 22 -8.74 8.71 -3.74
N PRO A 23 -7.93 7.92 -4.48
CA PRO A 23 -7.64 6.54 -4.12
C PRO A 23 -6.75 6.53 -2.88
N ALA A 24 -7.09 5.69 -1.90
CA ALA A 24 -6.31 5.58 -0.66
C ALA A 24 -5.04 4.73 -0.82
N PHE A 25 -4.99 3.86 -1.82
CA PHE A 25 -3.91 2.90 -2.05
C PHE A 25 -3.68 2.67 -3.54
N ASP A 26 -2.49 2.18 -3.86
CA ASP A 26 -2.13 1.60 -5.14
C ASP A 26 -1.45 0.22 -4.92
N MET A 27 -1.12 -0.44 -6.03
CA MET A 27 -0.45 -1.74 -6.04
C MET A 27 0.99 -1.55 -6.52
N THR A 28 1.96 -2.00 -5.73
CA THR A 28 3.37 -2.08 -6.15
C THR A 28 3.66 -3.43 -6.80
N PRO A 29 4.12 -3.49 -8.06
CA PRO A 29 4.54 -4.73 -8.70
C PRO A 29 5.67 -5.45 -7.92
N PRO A 30 5.66 -6.79 -7.81
CA PRO A 30 6.64 -7.53 -7.00
C PRO A 30 8.10 -7.35 -7.42
N GLU A 31 8.35 -7.07 -8.70
CA GLU A 31 9.68 -6.80 -9.25
C GLU A 31 10.31 -5.52 -8.71
N LEU A 32 9.52 -4.61 -8.14
CA LEU A 32 10.00 -3.36 -7.52
C LEU A 32 10.33 -3.52 -6.03
N ILE A 33 10.10 -4.70 -5.43
CA ILE A 33 10.27 -4.96 -3.99
C ILE A 33 11.54 -5.79 -3.76
N THR A 34 12.51 -5.24 -3.02
CA THR A 34 13.75 -5.98 -2.65
C THR A 34 13.49 -7.10 -1.63
N GLY A 35 12.58 -6.87 -0.68
CA GLY A 35 12.19 -7.87 0.30
C GLY A 35 11.01 -7.43 1.15
N ILE A 36 10.33 -8.39 1.77
CA ILE A 36 9.19 -8.19 2.68
C ILE A 36 9.63 -8.61 4.08
N ILE A 37 9.57 -7.69 5.04
CA ILE A 37 9.94 -7.95 6.43
C ILE A 37 8.72 -8.47 7.19
N THR A 38 8.89 -9.58 7.89
CA THR A 38 7.86 -10.21 8.73
C THR A 38 8.47 -10.61 10.08
N GLU A 39 7.63 -11.04 11.02
CA GLU A 39 8.07 -11.65 12.27
C GLU A 39 8.78 -13.01 12.09
N ALA A 40 8.80 -13.55 10.86
CA ALA A 40 9.56 -14.74 10.48
C ALA A 40 10.95 -14.43 9.89
N GLY A 41 11.30 -13.15 9.79
CA GLY A 41 12.48 -12.68 9.06
C GLY A 41 12.11 -12.05 7.72
N VAL A 42 13.12 -11.96 6.83
CA VAL A 42 12.99 -11.27 5.54
C VAL A 42 12.70 -12.28 4.43
N ILE A 43 11.61 -12.03 3.70
CA ILE A 43 11.23 -12.77 2.49
C ILE A 43 11.83 -12.05 1.28
N THR A 44 12.51 -12.78 0.41
CA THR A 44 13.04 -12.27 -0.86
C THR A 44 12.39 -12.99 -2.05
N GLN A 45 12.67 -12.50 -3.25
CA GLN A 45 12.23 -13.15 -4.49
C GLN A 45 12.75 -14.60 -4.60
N PRO A 46 12.00 -15.49 -5.30
CA PRO A 46 10.69 -15.25 -5.91
C PRO A 46 9.56 -15.33 -4.87
N PHE A 47 8.69 -14.31 -4.85
CA PHE A 47 7.72 -14.10 -3.76
C PHE A 47 6.62 -15.16 -3.69
N GLU A 48 6.19 -15.71 -4.83
CA GLU A 48 5.16 -16.75 -4.88
C GLU A 48 5.60 -18.01 -4.09
N GLU A 49 6.82 -18.48 -4.33
CA GLU A 49 7.39 -19.66 -3.69
C GLU A 49 7.83 -19.39 -2.26
N SER A 50 8.49 -18.26 -2.02
CA SER A 50 9.03 -17.94 -0.69
C SER A 50 7.92 -17.70 0.33
N ILE A 51 6.83 -17.04 -0.07
CA ILE A 51 5.63 -16.87 0.77
C ILE A 51 4.96 -18.23 1.01
N LYS A 52 4.75 -19.06 -0.03
CA LYS A 52 4.17 -20.40 0.15
C LYS A 52 5.00 -21.28 1.11
N LYS A 53 6.32 -21.23 1.00
CA LYS A 53 7.23 -21.96 1.90
C LYS A 53 7.07 -21.51 3.35
N LEU A 54 6.96 -20.20 3.58
CA LEU A 54 6.77 -19.64 4.91
C LEU A 54 5.49 -20.20 5.57
N PHE A 55 4.35 -20.16 4.87
CA PHE A 55 3.08 -20.69 5.41
C PHE A 55 3.11 -22.20 5.65
N LYS A 56 3.81 -22.99 4.80
CA LYS A 56 3.99 -24.44 5.02
C LYS A 56 4.88 -24.80 6.21
N SER A 57 5.84 -23.94 6.56
CA SER A 57 6.73 -24.18 7.71
C SER A 57 6.10 -23.83 9.06
N ARG A 58 4.97 -23.11 9.06
CA ARG A 58 4.30 -22.61 10.27
C ARG A 58 2.91 -23.22 10.52
N LEU A 59 2.40 -24.02 9.59
CA LEU A 59 1.25 -24.93 9.74
C LEU A 59 1.76 -26.36 9.87
#